data_AF-A0A1E4TH70-F1
#
_entry.id   AF-A0A1E4TH70-F1
#
_cell.length_a   1.000
_cell.length_b   1.000
_cell.length_c   1.000
_cell.angle_alpha   90.00
_cell.angle_beta   90.00
_cell.angle_gamma   90.00
#
_symmetry.space_group_name_H-M   'P 1'
#
loop_
_entity.id
_entity.type
_entity.pdbx_description
1 polymer ?
#
loop_
_entity_poly.entity_id
_entity_poly.type
_entity_poly.pdbx_seq_one_letter_code
_entity_poly.pdbx_strand_id
1 'polypeptide(L)'
;MSGETIPRVNASSVIKSDGAMQRIIGRVLKVDASNTSEKVAELEAHGPIKVAWSSAEIELEEGSFFEVLTRYSHMNGGMLRLVEAYNLGTDIDEKLVDAVVQLSEKLPEIF
;
A
#
# COMPACT_ATOMS: atom_id res chain seq x y z
N MET A 1 -9.99 -0.89 25.01
CA MET A 1 -10.22 -0.61 23.58
C MET A 1 -9.38 -1.62 22.83
N SER A 2 -9.98 -2.60 22.15
CA SER A 2 -9.22 -3.47 21.25
C SER A 2 -8.81 -2.59 20.07
N GLY A 3 -7.53 -2.22 19.99
CA GLY A 3 -7.00 -1.60 18.78
C GLY A 3 -7.17 -2.62 17.66
N GLU A 4 -7.98 -2.29 16.67
CA GLU A 4 -8.15 -3.14 15.50
C GLU A 4 -6.81 -3.15 14.74
N THR A 5 -6.13 -4.30 14.70
CA THR A 5 -4.91 -4.46 13.92
C THR A 5 -5.24 -4.26 12.45
N ILE A 6 -4.56 -3.32 11.79
CA ILE A 6 -4.66 -3.13 10.34
C ILE A 6 -3.71 -4.13 9.67
N PRO A 7 -4.23 -5.09 8.87
CA PRO A 7 -3.41 -6.16 8.31
C PRO A 7 -2.40 -5.62 7.31
N ARG A 8 -1.20 -6.24 7.27
CA ARG A 8 -0.26 -6.11 6.17
C ARG A 8 -0.57 -7.16 5.11
N VAL A 9 -0.69 -6.74 3.86
CA VAL A 9 -1.07 -7.60 2.74
C VAL A 9 -0.14 -7.39 1.55
N ASN A 10 -0.05 -8.40 0.70
CA ASN A 10 0.57 -8.33 -0.62
C ASN A 10 -0.50 -8.23 -1.72
N ALA A 11 -0.09 -8.20 -2.99
CA ALA A 11 -0.99 -8.05 -4.13
C ALA A 11 -2.06 -9.15 -4.23
N SER A 12 -1.73 -10.37 -3.81
CA SER A 12 -2.63 -11.52 -3.87
C SER A 12 -3.66 -11.55 -2.72
N SER A 13 -3.38 -10.87 -1.61
CA SER A 13 -4.19 -10.87 -0.40
C SER A 13 -4.93 -9.54 -0.14
N VAL A 14 -4.89 -8.60 -1.10
CA VAL A 14 -5.63 -7.34 -1.01
C VAL A 14 -7.11 -7.58 -0.71
N ILE A 15 -7.57 -6.95 0.37
CA ILE A 15 -8.96 -6.98 0.82
C ILE A 15 -9.76 -5.96 -0.01
N LYS A 16 -10.71 -6.47 -0.80
CA LYS A 16 -11.57 -5.68 -1.71
C LYS A 16 -12.98 -5.43 -1.15
N SER A 17 -13.10 -5.32 0.16
CA SER A 17 -14.33 -4.89 0.83
C SER A 17 -14.33 -3.38 0.96
N ASP A 18 -15.46 -2.72 0.65
CA ASP A 18 -15.54 -1.26 0.74
C ASP A 18 -15.21 -0.77 2.16
N GLY A 19 -14.36 0.24 2.26
CA GLY A 19 -13.89 0.78 3.53
C GLY A 19 -12.80 -0.04 4.24
N ALA A 20 -12.43 -1.22 3.74
CA ALA A 20 -11.39 -2.04 4.37
C ALA A 20 -10.04 -1.32 4.38
N MET A 21 -9.45 -1.20 5.58
CA MET A 21 -8.14 -0.62 5.81
C MET A 21 -7.08 -1.71 5.77
N GLN A 22 -5.96 -1.46 5.09
CA GLN A 22 -4.85 -2.41 4.98
C GLN A 22 -3.53 -1.68 4.71
N ARG A 23 -2.45 -2.26 5.21
CA ARG A 23 -1.08 -1.80 4.97
C ARG A 23 -0.45 -2.61 3.86
N ILE A 24 0.24 -1.94 2.94
CA ILE A 24 0.97 -2.55 1.84
C ILE A 24 2.39 -2.02 1.92
N ILE A 25 3.38 -2.90 1.83
CA ILE A 25 4.78 -2.50 1.69
C ILE A 25 5.20 -2.85 0.28
N GLY A 26 5.70 -1.87 -0.47
CA GLY A 26 6.11 -2.11 -1.84
C GLY A 26 7.01 -1.03 -2.40
N ARG A 27 7.73 -1.38 -3.48
CA ARG A 27 8.55 -0.44 -4.23
C ARG A 27 7.67 0.31 -5.21
N VAL A 28 7.78 1.63 -5.26
CA VAL A 28 7.07 2.44 -6.27
C VAL A 28 7.71 2.20 -7.62
N LEU A 29 6.97 1.61 -8.55
CA LEU A 29 7.43 1.37 -9.92
C LEU A 29 7.22 2.60 -10.80
N LYS A 30 6.07 3.26 -10.64
CA LYS A 30 5.67 4.40 -11.45
C LYS A 30 4.66 5.27 -10.72
N VAL A 31 4.72 6.58 -10.93
CA VAL A 31 3.69 7.54 -10.51
C VAL A 31 3.12 8.25 -11.74
N ASP A 32 1.80 8.14 -11.92
CA ASP A 32 1.03 8.98 -12.84
C ASP A 32 0.46 10.17 -12.08
N ALA A 33 1.03 11.35 -12.33
CA ALA A 33 0.58 12.63 -11.80
C ALA A 33 0.07 13.57 -12.90
N SER A 34 -0.32 13.03 -14.07
CA SER A 34 -0.86 13.83 -15.18
C SER A 34 -2.19 14.50 -14.84
N ASN A 35 -2.97 13.89 -13.94
CA ASN A 35 -4.18 14.46 -13.38
C ASN A 35 -3.87 15.18 -12.06
N THR A 36 -4.12 16.48 -12.01
CA THR A 36 -3.87 17.32 -10.83
C THR A 36 -4.82 17.06 -9.67
N SER A 37 -5.95 16.40 -9.91
CA SER A 37 -6.96 16.07 -8.89
C SER A 37 -6.77 14.69 -8.27
N GLU A 38 -6.02 13.81 -8.92
CA GLU A 38 -5.78 12.44 -8.45
C GLU A 38 -4.50 11.89 -9.07
N LYS A 39 -3.58 11.48 -8.22
CA LYS A 39 -2.36 10.77 -8.59
C LYS A 39 -2.58 9.27 -8.41
N VAL A 40 -1.92 8.47 -9.23
CA VAL A 40 -1.94 7.01 -9.15
C VAL A 40 -0.51 6.49 -9.16
N ALA A 41 -0.16 5.62 -8.21
CA ALA A 41 1.10 4.90 -8.19
C ALA A 41 0.87 3.43 -8.41
N GLU A 42 1.80 2.80 -9.14
CA GLU A 42 1.94 1.36 -9.20
C GLU A 42 3.06 0.94 -8.24
N LEU A 43 2.74 0.06 -7.30
CA LEU A 43 3.65 -0.49 -6.30
C LEU A 43 3.91 -1.97 -6.63
N GLU A 44 5.16 -2.39 -6.59
CA GLU A 44 5.53 -3.81 -6.57
C GLU A 44 5.48 -4.31 -5.11
N ALA A 45 4.52 -5.19 -4.82
CA ALA A 45 4.28 -5.79 -3.51
C ALA A 45 3.91 -7.28 -3.68
N HIS A 46 4.86 -8.07 -4.20
CA HIS A 46 4.66 -9.44 -4.70
C HIS A 46 3.59 -9.52 -5.80
N GLY A 47 3.63 -8.55 -6.68
CA GLY A 47 2.68 -8.27 -7.73
C GLY A 47 2.38 -6.78 -7.79
N PRO A 48 1.99 -6.27 -8.97
CA PRO A 48 1.66 -4.86 -9.14
C PRO A 48 0.34 -4.52 -8.44
N ILE A 49 0.35 -3.44 -7.65
CA ILE A 49 -0.82 -2.87 -6.99
C ILE A 49 -0.92 -1.39 -7.37
N LYS A 50 -2.14 -0.94 -7.70
CA LYS A 50 -2.41 0.49 -7.93
C LYS A 50 -3.02 1.13 -6.69
N VAL A 51 -2.44 2.26 -6.28
CA VAL A 51 -2.96 3.11 -5.20
C VAL A 51 -3.18 4.52 -5.73
N ALA A 52 -4.30 5.14 -5.36
CA ALA A 52 -4.64 6.50 -5.77
C ALA A 52 -4.78 7.45 -4.59
N TRP A 53 -4.44 8.72 -4.80
CA TRP A 53 -4.60 9.76 -3.80
C TRP A 53 -4.80 11.14 -4.42
N SER A 54 -5.45 12.02 -3.66
CA SER A 54 -5.73 13.40 -4.08
C SER A 54 -5.05 14.44 -3.19
N SER A 55 -4.35 14.01 -2.12
CA SER A 55 -3.66 14.92 -1.21
C SER A 55 -2.35 15.42 -1.82
N ALA A 56 -2.15 16.73 -1.84
CA ALA A 56 -0.89 17.35 -2.25
C ALA A 56 0.26 17.07 -1.26
N GLU A 57 -0.05 16.65 -0.04
CA GLU A 57 0.96 16.41 1.01
C GLU A 57 1.62 15.04 0.91
N ILE A 58 1.04 14.12 0.14
CA ILE A 58 1.60 12.78 -0.07
C ILE A 58 2.33 12.77 -1.41
N GLU A 59 3.62 12.48 -1.37
CA GLU A 59 4.46 12.25 -2.54
C GLU A 59 5.10 10.86 -2.42
N LEU A 60 4.85 10.03 -3.44
CA LEU A 60 5.53 8.75 -3.60
C LEU A 60 6.66 8.94 -4.62
N GLU A 61 7.84 8.44 -4.29
CA GLU A 61 9.04 8.55 -5.12
C GLU A 61 9.28 7.23 -5.84
N GLU A 62 9.41 7.28 -7.17
CA GLU A 62 9.74 6.10 -7.98
C GLU A 62 11.08 5.48 -7.56
N GLY A 63 11.13 4.16 -7.43
CA GLY A 63 12.30 3.40 -6.97
C GLY A 63 12.42 3.23 -5.46
N SER A 64 11.77 4.08 -4.67
CA SER A 64 11.75 4.00 -3.20
C SER A 64 10.71 2.99 -2.70
N PHE A 65 10.98 2.34 -1.56
CA PHE A 65 10.01 1.54 -0.83
C PHE A 65 9.17 2.40 0.09
N PHE A 66 7.86 2.11 0.12
CA PHE A 66 6.94 2.73 1.05
C PHE A 66 6.12 1.67 1.79
N GLU A 67 5.86 1.91 3.08
CA GLU A 67 4.72 1.33 3.75
C GLU A 67 3.54 2.29 3.61
N VAL A 68 2.51 1.86 2.91
CA VAL A 68 1.31 2.66 2.63
C VAL A 68 0.12 2.12 3.39
N LEU A 69 -0.62 3.00 4.05
CA LEU A 69 -1.94 2.71 4.58
C LEU A 69 -2.97 3.01 3.48
N THR A 70 -3.80 2.03 3.16
CA THR A 70 -4.81 2.17 2.11
C THR A 70 -6.19 1.83 2.62
N ARG A 71 -7.21 2.44 2.01
CA ARG A 71 -8.62 2.12 2.17
C ARG A 71 -9.19 1.69 0.83
N TYR A 72 -9.76 0.49 0.73
CA TYR A 72 -10.43 0.09 -0.51
C TYR A 72 -11.74 0.88 -0.70
N SER A 73 -12.00 1.34 -1.92
CA SER A 73 -13.24 2.03 -2.29
C SER A 73 -13.82 1.44 -3.56
N HIS A 74 -15.08 1.03 -3.52
CA HIS A 74 -15.83 0.53 -4.68
C HIS A 74 -16.17 1.65 -5.68
N MET A 75 -16.11 2.92 -5.25
CA MET A 75 -16.38 4.06 -6.12
C MET A 75 -15.33 4.17 -7.24
N ASN A 76 -15.77 4.58 -8.42
CA ASN A 76 -14.92 4.82 -9.60
C ASN A 76 -14.03 3.62 -10.01
N GLY A 77 -14.59 2.41 -9.94
CA GLY A 77 -13.95 1.22 -10.54
C GLY A 77 -13.16 0.33 -9.57
N GLY A 78 -13.30 0.52 -8.26
CA GLY A 78 -12.66 -0.36 -7.26
C GLY A 78 -11.16 -0.06 -7.12
N MET A 79 -10.82 0.87 -6.23
CA MET A 79 -9.46 1.41 -6.12
C MET A 79 -9.00 1.42 -4.66
N LEU A 80 -7.72 1.15 -4.43
CA LEU A 80 -7.09 1.42 -3.14
C LEU A 80 -6.79 2.91 -3.03
N ARG A 81 -7.34 3.54 -1.99
CA ARG A 81 -7.15 4.95 -1.69
C ARG A 81 -6.05 5.07 -0.65
N LEU A 82 -4.97 5.74 -0.99
CA LEU A 82 -3.90 6.05 -0.06
C LEU A 82 -4.43 6.96 1.05
N VAL A 83 -4.12 6.61 2.29
CA VAL A 83 -4.47 7.38 3.48
C VAL A 83 -3.20 7.97 4.10
N GLU A 84 -2.16 7.16 4.24
CA GLU A 84 -0.86 7.55 4.79
C GLU A 84 0.26 6.82 4.03
N ALA A 85 1.45 7.40 4.00
CA ALA A 85 2.62 6.80 3.38
C ALA A 85 3.86 7.07 4.24
N TYR A 86 4.66 6.03 4.45
CA TYR A 86 5.94 6.09 5.16
C TYR A 86 7.05 5.66 4.22
N ASN A 87 7.96 6.57 3.87
CA ASN A 87 9.11 6.26 3.03
C ASN A 87 10.12 5.45 3.84
N LEU A 88 10.43 4.24 3.36
CA LEU A 88 11.39 3.35 3.98
C LEU A 88 12.78 3.44 3.30
N GLY A 89 12.88 4.11 2.16
CA GLY A 89 14.12 4.36 1.40
C GLY A 89 14.28 3.44 0.18
N THR A 90 15.41 3.59 -0.51
CA THR A 90 15.73 2.81 -1.74
C THR A 90 16.47 1.51 -1.45
N ASP A 91 17.21 1.46 -0.34
CA ASP A 91 18.19 0.41 -0.03
C ASP A 91 17.60 -0.68 0.88
N ILE A 92 16.39 -1.14 0.54
CA ILE A 92 15.71 -2.22 1.26
C ILE A 92 15.83 -3.53 0.50
N ASP A 93 16.13 -4.60 1.24
CA ASP A 93 16.08 -5.96 0.73
C ASP A 93 14.62 -6.39 0.54
N GLU A 94 14.22 -6.53 -0.72
CA GLU A 94 12.90 -6.94 -1.15
C GLU A 94 12.50 -8.30 -0.55
N LYS A 95 13.45 -9.24 -0.43
CA LYS A 95 13.18 -10.56 0.18
C LYS A 95 12.89 -10.46 1.67
N LEU A 96 13.46 -9.46 2.36
CA LEU A 96 13.18 -9.22 3.77
C LEU A 96 11.78 -8.64 3.95
N VAL A 97 11.38 -7.68 3.10
CA VAL A 97 10.00 -7.16 3.07
C VAL A 97 9.02 -8.31 2.86
N ASP A 98 9.33 -9.17 1.90
CA ASP A 98 8.50 -10.31 1.56
C ASP A 98 8.29 -11.26 2.74
N ALA A 99 9.36 -11.58 3.45
CA ALA A 99 9.30 -12.42 4.64
C ALA A 99 8.46 -11.78 5.76
N VAL A 100 8.58 -10.46 5.97
CA VAL A 100 7.83 -9.73 6.99
C VAL A 100 6.33 -9.73 6.68
N VAL A 101 5.94 -9.52 5.42
CA VAL A 101 4.53 -9.56 5.01
C VAL A 101 3.95 -10.96 5.19
N GLN A 102 4.65 -12.00 4.72
CA GLN A 102 4.20 -13.38 4.89
C GLN A 102 4.08 -13.80 6.36
N LEU A 103 4.99 -13.35 7.22
CA LEU A 103 4.91 -13.60 8.66
C LEU A 103 3.72 -12.88 9.29
N SER A 104 3.46 -11.64 8.88
CA SER A 104 2.31 -10.86 9.35
C SER A 104 0.98 -11.52 8.98
N GLU A 105 0.88 -12.12 7.79
CA GLU A 105 -0.30 -12.86 7.33
C GLU A 105 -0.50 -14.19 8.07
N LYS A 106 0.60 -14.88 8.42
CA LYS A 106 0.56 -16.19 9.08
C LYS A 106 0.36 -16.12 10.59
N LEU A 107 0.76 -15.01 11.21
CA LEU A 107 0.76 -14.81 12.67
C LEU A 107 0.04 -13.50 13.04
N PRO A 108 -1.22 -13.29 12.61
CA PRO A 108 -1.93 -12.02 12.82
C PRO A 108 -2.15 -11.67 14.30
N GLU A 109 -2.07 -12.62 15.21
CA GLU A 109 -2.17 -12.41 16.66
C GLU A 109 -0.94 -11.71 17.28
N ILE A 110 0.19 -11.70 16.57
CA ILE A 110 1.43 -11.05 17.00
C ILE A 110 1.53 -9.63 16.45
N PHE A 111 0.90 -9.36 15.31
CA PHE A 111 1.07 -8.14 14.51
C PHE A 111 -0.08 -7.15 14.62
#